data_AF-A0A5C6HB39-F1
#
_entry.id   AF-A0A5C6HB39-F1
#
_cell.length_a   1.000
_cell.length_b   1.000
_cell.length_c   1.000
_cell.angle_alpha   90.00
_cell.angle_beta   90.00
_cell.angle_gamma   90.00
#
_symmetry.space_group_name_H-M   'P 1'
#
loop_
_entity.id
_entity.type
_entity.pdbx_description
1 polymer ?
#
loop_
_entity_poly.entity_id
_entity_poly.type
_entity_poly.pdbx_seq_one_letter_code
_entity_poly.pdbx_strand_id
1 'polypeptide(L)'
;TNKQLLARSRYLLFKKETAWTNSQSKRAAILFREYPDIKKAYYLSMRLGLIYHHSIHADVALTKLARWYEEVDKSGFLSFGTVGRTIQTHYLGIVAFFKNRATNAASESFNAKIKQFRALLRGVRDVSFFLFRLSKIYA
;
A
#
# COMPACT_ATOMS: atom_id res chain seq x y z
N THR A 1 4.80 19.91 -23.32
CA THR A 1 3.51 19.29 -23.80
C THR A 1 2.83 18.53 -22.68
N ASN A 2 1.51 18.33 -22.73
CA ASN A 2 0.72 17.62 -21.69
C ASN A 2 1.28 16.23 -21.34
N LYS A 3 1.78 15.49 -22.34
CA LYS A 3 2.42 14.17 -22.13
C LYS A 3 3.68 14.26 -21.25
N GLN A 4 4.51 15.29 -21.42
CA GLN A 4 5.70 15.50 -20.60
C GLN A 4 5.35 15.85 -19.14
N LEU A 5 4.26 16.58 -18.92
CA LEU A 5 3.78 16.90 -17.58
C LEU A 5 3.42 15.62 -16.82
N LEU A 6 2.65 14.73 -17.43
CA LEU A 6 2.28 13.44 -16.83
C LEU A 6 3.50 12.57 -16.53
N ALA A 7 4.39 12.39 -17.50
CA ALA A 7 5.60 11.58 -17.34
C ALA A 7 6.51 12.10 -16.21
N ARG A 8 6.74 13.41 -16.15
CA ARG A 8 7.58 14.04 -15.12
C ARG A 8 6.91 14.18 -13.75
N SER A 9 5.60 13.92 -13.67
CA SER A 9 4.85 13.98 -12.41
C SER A 9 4.54 12.61 -11.83
N ARG A 10 4.72 11.52 -12.58
CA ARG A 10 4.37 10.16 -12.12
C ARG A 10 4.90 9.85 -10.71
N TYR A 11 6.17 10.12 -10.44
CA TYR A 11 6.80 9.75 -9.17
C TYR A 11 6.36 10.60 -7.97
N LEU A 12 5.94 11.85 -8.16
CA LEU A 12 5.51 12.69 -7.04
C LEU A 12 4.15 12.25 -6.49
N LEU A 13 3.32 11.60 -7.32
CA LEU A 13 2.01 11.07 -6.94
C LEU A 13 2.08 9.94 -5.91
N PHE A 14 3.26 9.35 -5.68
CA PHE A 14 3.47 8.31 -4.67
C PHE A 14 4.06 8.85 -3.36
N LYS A 15 4.26 10.16 -3.25
CA LYS A 15 4.87 10.82 -2.09
C LYS A 15 3.87 11.73 -1.41
N LYS A 16 4.01 11.90 -0.10
CA LYS A 16 3.31 12.95 0.65
C LYS A 16 3.77 14.32 0.17
N GLU A 17 2.89 15.31 0.27
CA GLU A 17 3.19 16.69 -0.15
C GLU A 17 4.38 17.28 0.60
N THR A 18 4.52 16.93 1.88
CA THR A 18 5.64 17.34 2.73
C THR A 18 7.00 16.80 2.26
N ALA A 19 7.01 15.76 1.43
CA ALA A 19 8.21 15.18 0.86
C ALA A 19 8.51 15.67 -0.57
N TRP A 20 7.73 16.64 -1.08
CA TRP A 20 7.97 17.22 -2.40
C TRP A 20 9.06 18.27 -2.35
N THR A 21 9.92 18.25 -3.37
CA THR A 21 10.80 19.39 -3.65
C THR A 21 9.97 20.58 -4.13
N ASN A 22 10.54 21.79 -4.05
CA ASN A 22 9.89 23.00 -4.56
C ASN A 22 9.48 22.85 -6.05
N SER A 23 10.32 22.21 -6.86
CA SER A 23 10.01 21.93 -8.27
C SER A 23 8.88 20.90 -8.46
N GLN A 24 8.76 19.90 -7.58
CA GLN A 24 7.66 18.95 -7.57
C GLN A 24 6.35 19.62 -7.16
N SER A 25 6.37 20.47 -6.13
CA SER A 25 5.18 21.19 -5.67
C SER A 25 4.62 22.11 -6.77
N LYS A 26 5.47 22.92 -7.41
CA LYS A 26 5.07 23.74 -8.57
C LYS A 26 4.46 22.91 -9.70
N ARG A 27 5.04 21.74 -9.98
CA ARG A 27 4.53 20.82 -11.01
C ARG A 27 3.21 20.18 -10.61
N ALA A 28 3.05 19.78 -9.36
CA ALA A 28 1.83 19.22 -8.83
C ALA A 28 0.68 20.23 -8.92
N ALA A 29 0.93 21.51 -8.62
CA ALA A 29 -0.05 22.57 -8.77
C ALA A 29 -0.59 22.67 -10.21
N ILE A 30 0.31 22.62 -11.21
CA ILE A 30 -0.09 22.61 -12.63
C ILE A 30 -0.83 21.32 -12.94
N LEU A 31 -0.28 20.15 -12.60
CA LEU A 31 -0.88 18.84 -12.87
C LEU A 31 -2.31 18.74 -12.33
N PHE A 32 -2.53 19.15 -11.09
CA PHE A 32 -3.83 19.04 -10.42
C PHE A 32 -4.85 20.06 -10.92
N ARG A 33 -4.39 21.18 -11.49
CA ARG A 33 -5.26 22.11 -12.21
C ARG A 33 -5.73 21.53 -13.54
N GLU A 34 -4.80 20.94 -14.31
CA GLU A 34 -5.12 20.37 -15.63
C GLU A 34 -5.84 19.01 -15.53
N TYR A 35 -5.59 18.24 -14.47
CA TYR A 35 -6.14 16.91 -14.26
C TYR A 35 -6.75 16.77 -12.84
N PRO A 36 -7.96 17.31 -12.62
CA PRO A 36 -8.61 17.27 -11.31
C PRO A 36 -8.90 15.84 -10.83
N ASP A 37 -9.11 14.88 -11.73
CA ASP A 37 -9.32 13.48 -11.36
C ASP A 37 -8.05 12.84 -10.77
N ILE A 38 -6.88 13.20 -11.30
CA ILE A 38 -5.59 12.74 -10.74
C ILE A 38 -5.41 13.33 -9.34
N LYS A 39 -5.79 14.59 -9.13
CA LYS A 39 -5.79 15.22 -7.80
C LYS A 39 -6.68 14.42 -6.83
N LYS A 40 -7.91 14.12 -7.22
CA LYS A 40 -8.87 13.36 -6.39
C LYS A 40 -8.34 11.96 -6.05
N ALA A 41 -7.84 11.23 -7.05
CA ALA A 41 -7.24 9.91 -6.87
C ALA A 41 -6.01 9.94 -5.94
N TYR A 42 -5.14 10.95 -6.10
CA TYR A 42 -3.98 11.16 -5.24
C TYR A 42 -4.40 11.32 -3.77
N TYR A 43 -5.37 12.18 -3.47
CA TYR A 43 -5.82 12.39 -2.09
C TYR A 43 -6.53 11.17 -1.49
N LEU A 44 -7.32 10.43 -2.28
CA LEU A 44 -7.92 9.17 -1.82
C LEU A 44 -6.85 8.15 -1.41
N SER A 45 -5.79 8.03 -2.20
CA SER A 45 -4.65 7.16 -1.90
C SER A 45 -3.90 7.61 -0.64
N MET A 46 -3.55 8.89 -0.55
CA MET A 46 -2.85 9.44 0.62
C MET A 46 -3.66 9.28 1.90
N ARG A 47 -4.97 9.53 1.84
CA ARG A 47 -5.87 9.41 2.99
C ARG A 47 -5.96 7.99 3.50
N LEU A 48 -6.04 7.00 2.61
CA LEU A 48 -6.00 5.59 3.00
C LEU A 48 -4.71 5.29 3.77
N GLY A 49 -3.55 5.72 3.26
CA GLY A 49 -2.27 5.56 3.96
C GLY A 49 -2.27 6.23 5.35
N LEU A 50 -2.81 7.45 5.47
CA LEU A 50 -2.91 8.16 6.75
C LEU A 50 -3.78 7.43 7.78
N ILE A 51 -4.84 6.73 7.36
CA ILE A 51 -5.66 5.94 8.27
C ILE A 51 -4.83 4.86 8.94
N TYR A 52 -4.02 4.12 8.18
CA TYR A 52 -3.17 3.06 8.71
C TYR A 52 -2.05 3.60 9.61
N HIS A 53 -1.44 4.72 9.24
CA HIS A 53 -0.32 5.30 9.99
C HIS A 53 -0.75 6.01 11.28
N HIS A 54 -1.85 6.76 11.28
CA HIS A 54 -2.20 7.66 12.39
C HIS A 54 -3.29 7.13 13.32
N SER A 55 -4.06 6.11 12.92
CA SER A 55 -5.13 5.59 13.77
C SER A 55 -4.55 4.57 14.74
N ILE A 56 -4.57 4.89 16.04
CA ILE A 56 -4.07 4.03 17.11
C ILE A 56 -5.14 3.02 17.54
N HIS A 57 -6.39 3.46 17.66
CA HIS A 57 -7.51 2.63 18.08
C HIS A 57 -8.33 2.14 16.88
N ALA A 58 -8.81 0.90 16.97
CA ALA A 58 -9.49 0.22 15.87
C ALA A 58 -10.83 0.89 15.53
N ASP A 59 -11.62 1.29 16.51
CA ASP A 59 -12.87 2.05 16.36
C ASP A 59 -12.68 3.36 15.57
N VAL A 60 -11.64 4.13 15.91
CA VAL A 60 -11.28 5.36 15.19
C VAL A 60 -10.86 5.07 13.76
N ALA A 61 -10.04 4.02 13.56
CA ALA A 61 -9.61 3.60 12.23
C ALA A 61 -10.80 3.18 11.35
N LEU A 62 -11.72 2.40 11.90
CA LEU A 62 -12.93 1.93 11.23
C LEU A 62 -13.86 3.07 10.85
N THR A 63 -14.05 4.03 11.74
CA THR A 63 -14.83 5.24 11.45
C THR A 63 -14.23 6.03 10.28
N LYS A 64 -12.89 6.16 10.25
CA LYS A 64 -12.20 6.82 9.13
C LYS A 64 -12.27 6.01 7.84
N LEU A 65 -12.21 4.68 7.90
CA LEU A 65 -12.40 3.81 6.74
C LEU A 65 -13.81 3.93 6.17
N ALA A 66 -14.84 3.98 7.03
CA ALA A 66 -16.22 4.19 6.59
C ALA A 66 -16.38 5.48 5.79
N ARG A 67 -15.84 6.60 6.31
CA ARG A 67 -15.80 7.89 5.58
C ARG A 67 -15.02 7.80 4.28
N TRP A 68 -13.92 7.04 4.27
CA TRP A 68 -13.13 6.84 3.07
C TRP A 68 -13.89 6.04 2.00
N TYR A 69 -14.67 5.01 2.38
CA TYR A 69 -15.53 4.29 1.44
C TYR A 69 -16.57 5.20 0.80
N GLU A 70 -17.21 6.06 1.60
CA GLU A 70 -18.18 7.03 1.07
C GLU A 70 -17.52 7.99 0.04
N GLU A 71 -16.30 8.44 0.32
CA GLU A 71 -15.55 9.28 -0.62
C GLU A 71 -15.14 8.54 -1.90
N VAL A 72 -14.82 7.25 -1.78
CA VAL A 72 -14.53 6.36 -2.92
C VAL A 72 -15.78 6.16 -3.77
N ASP A 73 -16.94 5.90 -3.18
CA ASP A 73 -18.19 5.72 -3.91
C ASP A 73 -18.58 7.02 -4.64
N LYS A 74 -18.51 8.16 -3.95
CA LYS A 74 -18.71 9.50 -4.54
C LYS A 74 -17.63 9.86 -5.57
N SER A 75 -16.52 9.11 -5.62
CA SER A 75 -15.46 9.38 -6.59
C SER A 75 -15.79 8.90 -8.00
N GLY A 76 -16.59 7.84 -8.13
CA GLY A 76 -16.82 7.14 -9.39
C GLY A 76 -15.62 6.31 -9.88
N PHE A 77 -14.51 6.25 -9.14
CA PHE A 77 -13.35 5.47 -9.53
C PHE A 77 -13.54 3.98 -9.20
N LEU A 78 -13.83 3.18 -10.24
CA LEU A 78 -13.98 1.73 -10.12
C LEU A 78 -12.76 1.04 -9.50
N SER A 79 -11.55 1.51 -9.80
CA SER A 79 -10.30 0.98 -9.25
C SER A 79 -10.24 1.10 -7.73
N PHE A 80 -10.65 2.25 -7.17
CA PHE A 80 -10.74 2.43 -5.72
C PHE A 80 -11.90 1.63 -5.12
N GLY A 81 -13.01 1.47 -5.84
CA GLY A 81 -14.11 0.59 -5.42
C GLY A 81 -13.64 -0.87 -5.23
N THR A 82 -12.82 -1.38 -6.16
CA THR A 82 -12.19 -2.70 -6.02
C THR A 82 -11.30 -2.79 -4.79
N VAL A 83 -10.48 -1.76 -4.53
CA VAL A 83 -9.64 -1.69 -3.31
C VAL A 83 -10.52 -1.72 -2.06
N GLY A 84 -11.60 -0.93 -2.03
CA GLY A 84 -12.55 -0.90 -0.91
C GLY A 84 -13.17 -2.27 -0.65
N ARG A 85 -13.59 -2.98 -1.69
CA ARG A 85 -14.11 -4.35 -1.59
C ARG A 85 -13.09 -5.32 -1.02
N THR A 86 -11.82 -5.23 -1.44
CA THR A 86 -10.75 -6.07 -0.89
C THR A 86 -10.54 -5.82 0.61
N ILE A 87 -10.58 -4.55 1.05
CA ILE A 87 -10.45 -4.21 2.48
C ILE A 87 -11.64 -4.78 3.26
N GLN A 88 -12.86 -4.69 2.71
CA GLN A 88 -14.06 -5.27 3.33
C GLN A 88 -13.98 -6.81 3.42
N THR A 89 -13.55 -7.50 2.37
CA THR A 89 -13.37 -8.96 2.38
C THR A 89 -12.39 -9.41 3.47
N HIS A 90 -11.32 -8.65 3.71
CA HIS A 90 -10.29 -8.97 4.69
C HIS A 90 -10.43 -8.20 6.01
N TYR A 91 -11.64 -7.73 6.33
CA TYR A 91 -11.94 -6.84 7.46
C TYR A 91 -11.33 -7.28 8.80
N LEU A 92 -11.44 -8.56 9.15
CA LEU A 92 -10.91 -9.08 10.42
C LEU A 92 -9.40 -8.89 10.54
N GLY A 93 -8.64 -9.13 9.47
CA GLY A 93 -7.19 -8.91 9.44
C GLY A 93 -6.84 -7.43 9.54
N ILE A 94 -7.62 -6.56 8.89
CA ILE A 94 -7.44 -5.10 8.97
C ILE A 94 -7.68 -4.59 10.40
N VAL A 95 -8.74 -5.05 11.07
CA VAL A 95 -9.00 -4.70 12.47
C VAL A 95 -7.88 -5.21 13.39
N ALA A 96 -7.38 -6.42 13.15
CA ALA A 96 -6.28 -6.98 13.92
C ALA A 96 -5.00 -6.14 13.81
N PHE A 97 -4.71 -5.56 12.65
CA PHE A 97 -3.60 -4.62 12.48
C PHE A 97 -3.71 -3.43 13.42
N PHE A 98 -4.89 -2.83 13.59
CA PHE A 98 -5.06 -1.68 14.49
C PHE A 98 -4.95 -2.04 15.97
N LYS A 99 -5.31 -3.27 16.37
CA LYS A 99 -5.19 -3.74 17.75
C LYS A 99 -3.76 -4.10 18.13
N ASN A 100 -3.09 -4.89 17.29
CA ASN A 100 -1.83 -5.55 17.66
C ASN A 100 -0.62 -4.98 16.92
N ARG A 101 -0.83 -4.11 15.92
CA ARG A 101 0.19 -3.74 14.92
C ARG A 101 0.89 -4.95 14.29
N ALA A 102 0.23 -6.10 14.33
CA ALA A 102 0.69 -7.32 13.71
C ALA A 102 0.70 -7.08 12.19
N THR A 103 1.89 -7.01 11.63
CA THR A 103 2.11 -6.88 10.19
C THR A 103 2.62 -8.21 9.66
N ASN A 104 2.33 -8.49 8.39
CA ASN A 104 2.88 -9.63 7.69
C ASN A 104 4.39 -9.50 7.41
N ALA A 105 5.06 -8.44 7.90
CA ALA A 105 6.46 -8.14 7.61
C ALA A 105 7.42 -9.26 8.05
N ALA A 106 7.16 -9.90 9.20
CA ALA A 106 7.94 -11.05 9.64
C ALA A 106 7.80 -12.23 8.68
N SER A 107 6.57 -12.54 8.26
CA SER A 107 6.30 -13.60 7.27
C SER A 107 6.85 -13.26 5.89
N GLU A 108 6.82 -11.99 5.46
CA GLU A 108 7.40 -11.51 4.21
C GLU A 108 8.93 -11.63 4.22
N SER A 109 9.57 -11.22 5.31
CA SER A 109 11.02 -11.39 5.53
C SER A 109 11.40 -12.86 5.53
N PHE A 110 10.62 -13.72 6.18
CA PHE A 110 10.83 -15.16 6.16
C PHE A 110 10.65 -15.75 4.76
N ASN A 111 9.62 -15.34 4.02
CA ASN A 111 9.40 -15.73 2.63
C ASN A 111 10.57 -15.29 1.72
N ALA A 112 11.14 -14.11 1.96
CA ALA A 112 12.33 -13.65 1.25
C ALA A 112 13.55 -14.54 1.55
N LYS A 113 13.78 -14.91 2.82
CA LYS A 113 14.82 -15.86 3.22
C LYS A 113 14.64 -17.23 2.56
N ILE A 114 13.42 -17.77 2.54
CA ILE A 114 13.11 -19.04 1.86
C ILE A 114 13.42 -18.94 0.36
N LYS A 115 13.01 -17.85 -0.31
CA LYS A 115 13.29 -17.64 -1.74
C LYS A 115 14.78 -17.57 -2.03
N GLN A 116 15.53 -16.83 -1.21
CA GLN A 116 16.99 -16.74 -1.32
C GLN A 116 17.66 -18.10 -1.11
N PHE A 117 17.26 -18.83 -0.06
CA PHE A 117 17.78 -20.16 0.24
C PHE A 117 17.52 -21.15 -0.90
N ARG A 118 16.31 -21.13 -1.48
CA ARG A 118 15.96 -21.92 -2.66
C ARG A 118 16.82 -21.58 -3.87
N ALA A 119 17.10 -20.29 -4.09
CA ALA A 119 17.94 -19.83 -5.20
C ALA A 119 19.39 -20.34 -5.07
N LEU A 120 19.96 -20.29 -3.85
CA LEU A 120 21.29 -20.84 -3.56
C LEU A 120 21.37 -22.34 -3.85
N LEU A 121 20.30 -23.09 -3.57
CA LEU A 121 20.19 -24.52 -3.82
C LEU A 121 19.82 -24.87 -5.27
N ARG A 122 19.61 -23.87 -6.14
CA ARG A 122 19.16 -24.03 -7.54
C ARG A 122 17.88 -24.84 -7.66
N GLY A 123 16.94 -24.62 -6.73
CA GLY A 123 15.65 -25.29 -6.69
C GLY A 123 15.52 -26.29 -5.55
N VAL A 124 14.45 -27.08 -5.58
CA VAL A 124 14.12 -28.10 -4.57
C VAL A 124 13.94 -29.43 -5.29
N ARG A 125 14.84 -30.38 -5.04
CA ARG A 125 14.73 -31.77 -5.56
C ARG A 125 14.04 -32.70 -4.56
N ASP A 126 14.28 -32.48 -3.27
CA ASP A 126 13.68 -33.22 -2.17
C ASP A 126 13.09 -32.22 -1.17
N VAL A 127 11.77 -32.28 -1.00
CA VAL A 127 11.03 -31.36 -0.13
C VAL A 127 11.32 -31.63 1.34
N SER A 128 11.39 -32.90 1.75
CA SER A 128 11.66 -33.31 3.14
C SER A 128 13.05 -32.84 3.56
N PHE A 129 14.06 -33.05 2.71
CA PHE A 129 15.42 -32.60 2.98
C PHE A 129 15.57 -31.07 2.92
N PHE A 130 14.80 -30.40 2.07
CA PHE A 130 14.74 -28.93 2.04
C PHE A 130 14.17 -28.36 3.34
N LEU A 131 13.04 -28.90 3.82
CA LEU A 131 12.42 -28.49 5.08
C LEU A 131 13.33 -28.77 6.29
N PHE A 132 14.02 -29.91 6.31
CA PHE A 132 15.02 -30.22 7.33
C PHE A 132 16.14 -29.16 7.39
N ARG A 133 16.69 -28.74 6.24
CA ARG A 133 17.73 -27.70 6.24
C ARG A 133 17.18 -26.33 6.57
N LEU A 134 15.97 -26.03 6.13
CA LEU A 134 15.31 -24.77 6.43
C LEU A 134 15.10 -24.59 7.93
N SER A 135 14.65 -25.64 8.63
CA SER A 135 14.50 -25.62 10.08
C SER A 135 15.85 -25.53 10.80
N LYS A 136 16.90 -26.19 10.32
CA LYS A 136 18.23 -26.09 10.95
C LYS A 136 18.89 -24.70 10.86
N ILE A 137 18.55 -23.91 9.84
CA ILE A 137 19.18 -22.59 9.60
C ILE A 137 18.37 -21.44 10.20
N TYR A 138 17.05 -21.58 10.25
CA TYR A 138 16.14 -20.48 10.63
C TYR A 138 15.23 -20.78 11.83
N ALA A 139 15.38 -21.93 12.50
CA ALA A 139 14.77 -22.19 13.81
C ALA A 139 15.61 -21.62 14.96
#